data_AF-A0AAW7QQU0-F1
#
_entry.id   AF-A0AAW7QQU0-F1
#
_cell.length_a   1.000
_cell.length_b   1.000
_cell.length_c   1.000
_cell.angle_alpha   90.00
_cell.angle_beta   90.00
_cell.angle_gamma   90.00
#
_symmetry.space_group_name_H-M   'P 1'
#
loop_
_entity.id
_entity.type
_entity.pdbx_description
1 polymer ?
#
loop_
_entity_poly.entity_id
_entity_poly.type
_entity_poly.pdbx_seq_one_letter_code
_entity_poly.pdbx_strand_id
1 'polypeptide(L)'
;MAGFGRHARLPKGTRLPVSNNRQKSAATLARLHARLANLRADFTHKLTTRLCRENQALVIEDVNVKGMLANEKLARAISDVGFGMLRSQLEYKAKRYGTRLVIADRWYPSSRLCSICGWKNEALTLSDREWVCAECGAHHDRDLNAALNLKRLATETALPVASPTSNGGAAAGTVPAAAGKVTLVRDDGGHQDTSGQEENRAHLCALS
;
A
#
# COMPACT_ATOMS: atom_id res chain seq x y z
N MET A 1 26.85 -31.45 44.84
CA MET A 1 26.54 -31.59 43.40
C MET A 1 27.77 -31.17 42.61
N ALA A 2 28.42 -32.10 41.91
CA ALA A 2 29.59 -31.79 41.10
C ALA A 2 29.17 -30.97 39.87
N GLY A 3 29.64 -29.73 39.77
CA GLY A 3 29.42 -28.89 38.59
C GLY A 3 30.12 -29.49 37.36
N PHE A 4 29.54 -29.31 36.18
CA PHE A 4 30.16 -29.70 34.92
C PHE A 4 31.51 -28.99 34.76
N GLY A 5 32.56 -29.75 34.45
CA GLY A 5 33.89 -29.19 34.18
C GLY A 5 33.85 -28.18 33.03
N ARG A 6 34.69 -27.14 33.10
CA ARG A 6 34.72 -26.00 32.16
C ARG A 6 34.87 -26.35 30.67
N HIS A 7 35.18 -27.61 30.34
CA HIS A 7 35.32 -28.13 28.98
C HIS A 7 34.56 -29.44 28.72
N ALA A 8 33.67 -29.86 29.61
CA ALA A 8 32.86 -31.06 29.40
C ALA A 8 31.81 -30.81 28.31
N ARG A 9 31.73 -31.69 27.31
CA ARG A 9 30.61 -31.66 26.34
C ARG A 9 29.31 -31.90 27.09
N LEU A 10 28.36 -31.00 26.91
CA LEU A 10 27.01 -31.17 27.43
C LEU A 10 26.27 -32.27 26.64
N PRO A 11 25.54 -33.17 27.31
CA PRO A 11 24.73 -34.18 26.64
C PRO A 11 23.70 -33.54 25.69
N LYS A 12 23.40 -34.22 24.59
CA LYS A 12 22.38 -33.77 23.64
C LYS A 12 21.01 -33.72 24.33
N GLY A 13 20.28 -32.62 24.18
CA GLY A 13 18.98 -32.41 24.84
C GLY A 13 19.03 -31.70 26.20
N THR A 14 20.23 -31.37 26.70
CA THR A 14 20.38 -30.62 27.95
C THR A 14 19.86 -29.18 27.76
N ARG A 15 18.79 -28.80 28.48
CA ARG A 15 18.32 -27.41 28.54
C ARG A 15 19.16 -26.64 29.54
N LEU A 16 20.02 -25.76 29.05
CA LEU A 16 20.77 -24.85 29.90
C LEU A 16 19.92 -23.65 30.30
N PRO A 17 20.14 -23.08 31.51
CA PRO A 17 19.58 -21.80 31.88
C PRO A 17 20.05 -20.72 30.89
N VAL A 18 19.15 -19.80 30.55
CA VAL A 18 19.47 -18.67 29.67
C VAL A 18 20.48 -17.78 30.38
N SER A 19 21.65 -17.55 29.77
CA SER A 19 22.68 -16.69 30.36
C SER A 19 22.20 -15.24 30.49
N ASN A 20 22.69 -14.52 31.51
CA ASN A 20 22.39 -13.10 31.69
C ASN A 20 22.73 -12.26 30.45
N ASN A 21 23.81 -12.60 29.74
CA ASN A 21 24.16 -11.92 28.49
C ASN A 21 23.12 -12.15 27.40
N ARG A 22 22.60 -13.38 27.24
CA ARG A 22 21.55 -13.67 26.27
C ARG A 22 20.25 -12.92 26.58
N GLN A 23 19.89 -12.81 27.87
CA GLN A 23 18.73 -12.00 28.29
C GLN A 23 18.91 -10.51 27.97
N LYS A 24 20.08 -9.94 28.29
CA LYS A 24 20.40 -8.53 27.98
C LYS A 24 20.35 -8.26 26.47
N SER A 25 20.97 -9.10 25.65
CA SER A 25 20.95 -8.95 24.19
C SER A 25 19.55 -9.06 23.61
N ALA A 26 18.73 -10.00 24.10
CA ALA A 26 17.33 -10.14 23.67
C ALA A 26 16.50 -8.90 24.00
N ALA A 27 16.69 -8.31 25.19
CA ALA A 27 16.02 -7.07 25.57
C ALA A 27 16.42 -5.88 24.69
N THR A 28 17.71 -5.74 24.38
CA THR A 28 18.20 -4.70 23.45
C THR A 28 17.62 -4.87 22.05
N LEU A 29 17.60 -6.10 21.53
CA LEU A 29 17.03 -6.42 20.23
C LEU A 29 15.53 -6.10 20.18
N ALA A 30 14.78 -6.46 21.23
CA ALA A 30 13.36 -6.14 21.33
C ALA A 30 13.10 -4.63 21.31
N ARG A 31 13.90 -3.83 22.03
CA ARG A 31 13.81 -2.36 22.01
C ARG A 31 14.07 -1.78 20.62
N LEU A 32 15.06 -2.33 19.90
CA LEU A 32 15.36 -1.91 18.53
C LEU A 32 14.20 -2.22 17.58
N HIS A 33 13.64 -3.43 17.64
CA HIS A 33 12.47 -3.81 16.84
C HIS A 33 11.26 -2.94 17.15
N ALA A 34 10.99 -2.64 18.43
CA ALA A 34 9.93 -1.74 18.83
C ALA A 34 10.12 -0.32 18.25
N ARG A 35 11.35 0.21 18.29
CA ARG A 35 11.68 1.50 17.69
C ARG A 35 11.44 1.51 16.18
N LEU A 36 11.91 0.47 15.47
CA LEU A 36 11.71 0.34 14.02
C LEU A 36 10.22 0.22 13.65
N ALA A 37 9.45 -0.55 14.42
CA ALA A 37 8.01 -0.67 14.25
C ALA A 37 7.32 0.68 14.44
N ASN A 38 7.67 1.43 15.48
CA ASN A 38 7.11 2.76 15.75
C ASN A 38 7.46 3.77 14.64
N LEU A 39 8.68 3.75 14.11
CA LEU A 39 9.06 4.61 12.99
C LEU A 39 8.26 4.31 11.72
N ARG A 40 8.04 3.03 11.41
CA ARG A 40 7.22 2.60 10.26
C ARG A 40 5.76 2.98 10.45
N ALA A 41 5.22 2.79 11.66
CA ALA A 41 3.87 3.20 11.99
C ALA A 41 3.71 4.72 11.87
N ASP A 42 4.62 5.51 12.46
CA ASP A 42 4.60 6.97 12.38
C ASP A 42 4.64 7.48 10.93
N PHE A 43 5.56 6.96 10.12
CA PHE A 43 5.67 7.31 8.70
C PHE A 43 4.36 7.01 7.95
N THR A 44 3.85 5.79 8.08
CA THR A 44 2.62 5.39 7.37
C THR A 44 1.42 6.17 7.86
N HIS A 45 1.29 6.43 9.17
CA HIS A 45 0.20 7.25 9.69
C HIS A 45 0.28 8.68 9.15
N LYS A 46 1.45 9.33 9.16
CA LYS A 46 1.61 10.67 8.61
C LYS A 46 1.27 10.72 7.12
N LEU A 47 1.81 9.77 6.35
CA LEU A 47 1.55 9.67 4.90
C LEU A 47 0.06 9.48 4.61
N THR A 48 -0.59 8.49 5.22
CA THR A 48 -2.00 8.19 4.95
C THR A 48 -2.94 9.29 5.43
N THR A 49 -2.63 9.94 6.56
CA THR A 49 -3.38 11.11 7.02
C THR A 49 -3.27 12.25 6.02
N ARG A 50 -2.05 12.55 5.56
CA ARG A 50 -1.80 13.59 4.56
C ARG A 50 -2.58 13.31 3.27
N LEU A 51 -2.45 12.09 2.73
CA LEU A 51 -3.15 11.69 1.51
C LEU A 51 -4.66 11.85 1.62
N CYS A 52 -5.27 11.42 2.73
CA CYS A 52 -6.72 11.55 2.91
C CYS A 52 -7.16 13.01 3.09
N ARG A 53 -6.40 13.82 3.83
CA ARG A 53 -6.78 15.22 4.10
C ARG A 53 -6.60 16.13 2.89
N GLU A 54 -5.60 15.88 2.06
CA GLU A 54 -5.24 16.76 0.94
C GLU A 54 -5.96 16.40 -0.37
N ASN A 55 -6.65 15.25 -0.45
CA ASN A 55 -7.27 14.76 -1.69
C ASN A 55 -8.73 14.37 -1.45
N GLN A 56 -9.58 14.61 -2.45
CA GLN A 56 -11.00 14.23 -2.41
C GLN A 56 -11.19 12.73 -2.70
N ALA A 57 -10.27 12.14 -3.47
CA ALA A 57 -10.29 10.72 -3.82
C ALA A 57 -8.88 10.15 -3.89
N LEU A 58 -8.74 8.89 -3.51
CA LEU A 58 -7.53 8.09 -3.58
C LEU A 58 -7.81 6.78 -4.29
N VAL A 59 -6.84 6.29 -5.04
CA VAL A 59 -6.92 5.01 -5.76
C VAL A 59 -5.73 4.16 -5.39
N ILE A 60 -5.97 2.91 -5.04
CA ILE A 60 -4.93 1.93 -4.74
C ILE A 60 -5.21 0.61 -5.46
N GLU A 61 -4.15 -0.14 -5.76
CA GLU A 61 -4.25 -1.48 -6.34
C GLU A 61 -4.57 -2.53 -5.27
N ASP A 62 -5.38 -3.54 -5.62
CA ASP A 62 -5.55 -4.75 -4.81
C ASP A 62 -4.37 -5.72 -4.98
N VAL A 63 -3.23 -5.37 -4.40
CA VAL A 63 -2.05 -6.24 -4.42
C VAL A 63 -2.25 -7.46 -3.52
N ASN A 64 -1.96 -8.66 -4.03
CA ASN A 64 -2.02 -9.91 -3.27
C ASN A 64 -0.85 -10.05 -2.27
N VAL A 65 -0.85 -9.25 -1.20
CA VAL A 65 0.25 -9.23 -0.22
C VAL A 65 0.51 -10.61 0.38
N LYS A 66 -0.54 -11.38 0.68
CA LYS A 66 -0.42 -12.75 1.19
C LYS A 66 0.34 -13.66 0.20
N GLY A 67 -0.01 -13.59 -1.08
CA GLY A 67 0.68 -14.34 -2.13
C GLY A 67 2.14 -13.93 -2.30
N MET A 68 2.44 -12.62 -2.23
CA MET A 68 3.83 -12.15 -2.34
C MET A 68 4.70 -12.61 -1.16
N LEU A 69 4.12 -12.66 0.05
CA LEU A 69 4.80 -13.15 1.26
C LEU A 69 5.07 -14.66 1.24
N ALA A 70 4.43 -15.44 0.37
CA ALA A 70 4.72 -16.86 0.22
C ALA A 70 6.12 -17.13 -0.38
N ASN A 71 6.71 -16.14 -1.05
CA ASN A 71 8.10 -16.24 -1.53
C ASN A 71 9.07 -15.85 -0.40
N GLU A 72 9.66 -16.85 0.26
CA GLU A 72 10.57 -16.64 1.39
C GLU A 72 11.75 -15.71 1.08
N LYS A 73 12.24 -15.69 -0.17
CA LYS A 73 13.35 -14.82 -0.59
C LYS A 73 12.99 -13.34 -0.57
N LEU A 74 11.73 -13.01 -0.83
CA LEU A 74 11.23 -11.64 -0.93
C LEU A 74 10.37 -11.23 0.26
N ALA A 75 9.88 -12.19 1.05
CA ALA A 75 8.92 -11.97 2.13
C ALA A 75 9.35 -10.87 3.09
N ARG A 76 10.63 -10.85 3.48
CA ARG A 76 11.18 -9.81 4.37
C ARG A 76 11.10 -8.42 3.73
N ALA A 77 11.55 -8.27 2.49
CA ALA A 77 11.53 -7.00 1.78
C ALA A 77 10.10 -6.49 1.59
N ILE A 78 9.18 -7.38 1.21
CA ILE A 78 7.74 -7.05 1.06
C ILE A 78 7.12 -6.64 2.39
N SER A 79 7.43 -7.36 3.48
CA SER A 79 6.95 -7.03 4.81
C SER A 79 7.47 -5.69 5.30
N ASP A 80 8.70 -5.33 4.94
CA ASP A 80 9.31 -4.06 5.33
C ASP A 80 8.66 -2.86 4.61
N VAL A 81 8.08 -3.04 3.41
CA VAL A 81 7.31 -1.99 2.70
C VAL A 81 5.97 -1.70 3.38
N GLY A 82 5.34 -2.69 4.01
CA GLY A 82 4.15 -2.46 4.84
C GLY A 82 2.84 -2.20 4.09
N PHE A 83 2.66 -2.78 2.89
CA PHE A 83 1.45 -2.61 2.06
C PHE A 83 0.13 -2.85 2.81
N GLY A 84 0.08 -3.89 3.64
CA GLY A 84 -1.13 -4.20 4.42
C GLY A 84 -1.47 -3.09 5.42
N MET A 85 -0.47 -2.57 6.13
CA MET A 85 -0.66 -1.47 7.08
C MET A 85 -1.09 -0.18 6.37
N LEU A 86 -0.49 0.14 5.22
CA LEU A 86 -0.87 1.28 4.40
C LEU A 86 -2.34 1.19 3.98
N ARG A 87 -2.78 0.03 3.44
CA ARG A 87 -4.17 -0.19 3.04
C ARG A 87 -5.14 -0.06 4.20
N SER A 88 -4.90 -0.76 5.32
CA SER A 88 -5.77 -0.67 6.50
C SER A 88 -5.90 0.77 7.00
N GLN A 89 -4.80 1.52 7.00
CA GLN A 89 -4.82 2.93 7.41
C GLN A 89 -5.59 3.82 6.44
N LEU A 90 -5.42 3.63 5.13
CA LEU A 90 -6.21 4.36 4.13
C LEU A 90 -7.70 4.03 4.27
N GLU A 91 -8.08 2.77 4.47
CA GLU A 91 -9.49 2.37 4.60
C GLU A 91 -10.21 3.08 5.75
N TYR A 92 -9.64 3.13 6.95
CA TYR A 92 -10.30 3.82 8.06
C TYR A 92 -10.16 5.35 8.01
N LYS A 93 -9.05 5.88 7.47
CA LYS A 93 -8.84 7.34 7.39
C LYS A 93 -9.64 7.99 6.28
N ALA A 94 -9.81 7.29 5.15
CA ALA A 94 -10.66 7.72 4.07
C ALA A 94 -12.09 7.96 4.59
N LYS A 95 -12.64 6.99 5.33
CA LYS A 95 -13.92 7.13 6.03
C LYS A 95 -13.92 8.30 7.03
N ARG A 96 -12.87 8.42 7.85
CA ARG A 96 -12.76 9.49 8.86
C ARG A 96 -12.78 10.89 8.23
N TYR A 97 -12.14 11.08 7.09
CA TYR A 97 -11.99 12.39 6.45
C TYR A 97 -12.94 12.63 5.28
N GLY A 98 -13.85 11.69 4.97
CA GLY A 98 -14.75 11.77 3.83
C GLY A 98 -14.03 11.69 2.48
N THR A 99 -12.83 11.09 2.43
CA THR A 99 -12.09 10.86 1.20
C THR A 99 -12.62 9.61 0.52
N ARG A 100 -12.91 9.66 -0.78
CA ARG A 100 -13.32 8.47 -1.52
C ARG A 100 -12.11 7.57 -1.77
N LEU A 101 -12.09 6.37 -1.18
CA LEU A 101 -11.08 5.36 -1.49
C LEU A 101 -11.59 4.35 -2.52
N VAL A 102 -10.87 4.24 -3.63
CA VAL A 102 -11.15 3.33 -4.74
C VAL A 102 -10.10 2.22 -4.76
N ILE A 103 -10.56 0.96 -4.72
CA ILE A 103 -9.67 -0.19 -4.84
C ILE A 103 -9.83 -0.75 -6.26
N ALA A 104 -8.75 -0.66 -7.04
CA ALA A 104 -8.68 -1.22 -8.38
C ALA A 104 -8.61 -2.75 -8.31
N ASP A 105 -9.33 -3.41 -9.22
CA ASP A 105 -9.29 -4.87 -9.33
C ASP A 105 -7.85 -5.36 -9.50
N ARG A 106 -7.55 -6.51 -8.90
CA ARG A 106 -6.22 -7.12 -8.96
C ARG A 106 -5.76 -7.43 -10.39
N TRP A 107 -6.69 -7.74 -11.29
CA TRP A 107 -6.40 -8.10 -12.67
C TRP A 107 -6.44 -6.90 -13.61
N TYR A 108 -6.69 -5.69 -13.09
CA TYR A 108 -6.63 -4.47 -13.87
C TYR A 108 -5.20 -4.23 -14.37
N PRO A 109 -4.94 -4.19 -15.69
CA PRO A 109 -3.59 -4.14 -16.23
C PRO A 109 -3.01 -2.71 -16.23
N SER A 110 -3.03 -2.02 -15.09
CA SER A 110 -2.60 -0.62 -14.92
C SER A 110 -1.24 -0.32 -15.57
N SER A 111 -0.24 -1.16 -15.33
CA SER A 111 1.13 -1.00 -15.83
C SER A 111 1.32 -1.40 -17.29
N ARG A 112 0.44 -2.24 -17.84
CA ARG A 112 0.53 -2.79 -19.20
C ARG A 112 -0.34 -2.04 -20.21
N LEU A 113 -1.33 -1.27 -19.76
CA LEU A 113 -2.15 -0.44 -20.62
C LEU A 113 -1.42 0.85 -20.96
N CYS A 114 -1.41 1.24 -22.22
CA CYS A 114 -0.96 2.56 -22.63
C CYS A 114 -1.95 3.60 -22.10
N SER A 115 -1.48 4.49 -21.23
CA SER A 115 -2.29 5.62 -20.73
C SER A 115 -2.57 6.69 -21.79
N ILE A 116 -2.23 6.48 -23.06
CA ILE A 116 -2.59 7.40 -24.16
C ILE A 116 -3.66 6.76 -25.03
N CYS A 117 -3.38 5.62 -25.67
CA CYS A 117 -4.31 4.99 -26.62
C CYS A 117 -5.08 3.78 -26.08
N GLY A 118 -4.74 3.27 -24.89
CA GLY A 118 -5.39 2.09 -24.31
C GLY A 118 -4.86 0.74 -24.79
N TRP A 119 -3.90 0.71 -25.71
CA TRP A 119 -3.25 -0.55 -26.15
C TRP A 119 -2.62 -1.29 -24.97
N LYS A 120 -2.79 -2.61 -24.92
CA LYS A 120 -2.26 -3.46 -23.84
C LYS A 120 -0.98 -4.17 -24.30
N ASN A 121 0.12 -3.91 -23.59
CA ASN A 121 1.37 -4.60 -23.77
C ASN A 121 1.37 -5.96 -23.05
N GLU A 122 1.17 -7.05 -23.78
CA GLU A 122 1.19 -8.41 -23.21
C GLU A 122 2.61 -8.93 -22.93
N ALA A 123 3.63 -8.34 -23.55
CA ALA A 123 5.02 -8.77 -23.43
C ALA A 123 5.78 -8.13 -22.24
N LEU A 124 5.16 -7.18 -21.54
CA LEU A 124 5.81 -6.42 -20.48
C LEU A 124 6.17 -7.30 -19.26
N THR A 125 7.44 -7.27 -18.88
CA THR A 125 8.00 -8.01 -17.74
C THR A 125 8.20 -7.12 -16.51
N LEU A 126 8.53 -7.73 -15.37
CA LEU A 126 8.78 -6.99 -14.12
C LEU A 126 10.08 -6.17 -14.15
N SER A 127 11.05 -6.53 -14.99
CA SER A 127 12.31 -5.78 -15.16
C SER A 127 12.14 -4.52 -16.00
N ASP A 128 11.11 -4.47 -16.83
CA ASP A 128 10.88 -3.33 -17.72
C ASP A 128 10.35 -2.16 -16.89
N ARG A 129 11.18 -1.13 -16.72
CA ARG A 129 10.83 0.10 -15.99
C ARG A 129 10.31 1.18 -16.93
N GLU A 130 10.75 1.13 -18.18
CA GLU A 130 10.33 2.02 -19.25
C GLU A 130 9.96 1.19 -20.48
N TRP A 131 8.98 1.66 -21.26
CA TRP A 131 8.58 1.00 -22.51
C TRP A 131 7.95 1.99 -23.49
N VAL A 132 8.00 1.65 -24.78
CA VAL A 132 7.38 2.42 -25.86
C VAL A 132 6.13 1.69 -26.33
N CYS A 133 5.01 2.41 -26.45
CA CYS A 133 3.77 1.86 -26.97
C CYS A 133 3.92 1.51 -28.46
N ALA A 134 3.59 0.26 -28.82
CA ALA A 134 3.69 -0.22 -30.19
C ALA A 134 2.62 0.39 -31.13
N GLU A 135 1.51 0.90 -30.59
CA GLU A 135 0.45 1.51 -31.41
C GLU A 135 0.63 3.03 -31.61
N CYS A 136 0.92 3.78 -30.55
CA CYS A 136 0.98 5.24 -30.63
C CYS A 136 2.38 5.84 -30.47
N GLY A 137 3.41 5.02 -30.23
CA GLY A 137 4.80 5.46 -30.09
C GLY A 137 5.11 6.20 -28.79
N ALA A 138 4.16 6.30 -27.86
CA ALA A 138 4.37 6.99 -26.59
C ALA A 138 5.40 6.29 -25.71
N HIS A 139 6.31 7.04 -25.10
CA HIS A 139 7.25 6.54 -24.10
C HIS A 139 6.62 6.60 -22.70
N HIS A 140 6.78 5.53 -21.93
CA HIS A 140 6.19 5.39 -20.60
C HIS A 140 7.23 5.01 -19.56
N ASP A 141 7.30 5.76 -18.45
CA ASP A 141 7.69 5.18 -17.16
C ASP A 141 6.54 4.31 -16.67
N ARG A 142 6.85 3.07 -16.26
CA ARG A 142 5.83 2.06 -15.94
C ARG A 142 4.96 2.47 -14.77
N ASP A 143 5.54 3.05 -13.72
CA ASP A 143 4.83 3.35 -12.48
C ASP A 143 3.97 4.62 -12.66
N LEU A 144 4.47 5.63 -13.37
CA LEU A 144 3.69 6.82 -13.75
C LEU A 144 2.51 6.44 -14.67
N ASN A 145 2.76 5.59 -15.67
CA ASN A 145 1.72 5.10 -16.56
C ASN A 145 0.63 4.32 -15.80
N ALA A 146 1.04 3.46 -14.86
CA ALA A 146 0.11 2.76 -13.97
C ALA A 146 -0.74 3.74 -13.14
N ALA A 147 -0.13 4.78 -12.56
CA ALA A 147 -0.84 5.79 -11.79
C ALA A 147 -1.88 6.57 -12.64
N LEU A 148 -1.54 6.90 -13.89
CA LEU A 148 -2.46 7.55 -14.83
C LEU A 148 -3.67 6.65 -15.17
N ASN A 149 -3.42 5.36 -15.41
CA ASN A 149 -4.49 4.39 -15.66
C ASN A 149 -5.39 4.19 -14.44
N LEU A 150 -4.83 4.09 -13.24
CA LEU A 150 -5.61 4.01 -12.00
C LEU A 150 -6.47 5.26 -11.78
N LYS A 151 -5.91 6.45 -12.06
CA LYS A 151 -6.67 7.70 -12.03
C LYS A 151 -7.86 7.65 -13.00
N ARG A 152 -7.65 7.21 -14.24
CA ARG A 152 -8.72 7.06 -15.24
C ARG A 152 -9.80 6.09 -14.80
N LEU A 153 -9.41 4.91 -14.32
CA LEU A 153 -10.33 3.90 -13.79
C LEU A 153 -11.22 4.50 -12.70
N ALA A 154 -10.63 5.26 -11.76
CA ALA A 154 -11.40 5.90 -10.72
C ALA A 154 -12.34 6.99 -11.25
N THR A 155 -11.94 7.81 -12.22
CA THR A 155 -12.83 8.83 -12.81
C THR A 155 -13.98 8.22 -13.60
N GLU A 156 -13.74 7.16 -14.36
CA GLU A 156 -14.77 6.44 -15.13
C GLU A 156 -15.79 5.75 -14.21
N THR A 157 -15.33 5.23 -13.06
CA THR A 157 -16.20 4.58 -12.09
C THR A 157 -16.86 5.56 -11.10
N ALA A 158 -16.30 6.77 -10.92
CA ALA A 158 -16.77 7.74 -9.93
C ALA A 158 -17.77 8.75 -10.45
N LEU A 159 -17.84 8.99 -11.76
CA LEU A 159 -18.89 9.82 -12.34
C LEU A 159 -20.07 8.91 -12.72
N PRO A 160 -21.30 9.14 -12.20
CA PRO A 160 -22.45 8.58 -12.86
C PRO A 160 -22.41 9.09 -14.30
N VAL A 161 -22.35 8.17 -15.26
CA VAL A 161 -22.53 8.52 -16.66
C VAL A 161 -23.82 9.33 -16.71
N ALA A 162 -23.72 10.63 -16.96
CA ALA A 162 -24.86 11.39 -17.42
C ALA A 162 -25.33 10.62 -18.64
N SER A 163 -26.47 9.93 -18.51
CA SER A 163 -27.00 9.10 -19.58
C SER A 163 -27.06 9.99 -20.81
N PRO A 164 -26.39 9.65 -21.92
CA PRO A 164 -26.49 10.46 -23.12
C PRO A 164 -27.96 10.43 -23.51
N THR A 165 -28.63 11.57 -23.41
CA THR A 165 -29.94 11.75 -24.04
C THR A 165 -29.70 11.49 -25.51
N SER A 166 -30.19 10.35 -25.99
CA SER A 166 -29.96 9.86 -27.34
C SER A 166 -30.56 10.84 -28.33
N ASN A 167 -29.73 11.67 -28.95
CA ASN A 167 -30.01 12.27 -30.25
C ASN A 167 -29.02 11.65 -31.23
N GLY A 168 -29.57 10.95 -32.22
CA GLY A 168 -28.86 9.98 -33.03
C GLY A 168 -27.79 10.56 -33.96
N GLY A 169 -26.89 9.65 -34.37
CA GLY A 169 -26.13 9.74 -35.61
C GLY A 169 -24.70 10.27 -35.48
N ALA A 170 -23.74 9.38 -35.23
CA ALA A 170 -22.47 9.28 -35.97
C ALA A 170 -21.62 8.14 -35.39
N ALA A 171 -21.17 7.24 -36.25
CA ALA A 171 -20.31 6.13 -35.90
C ALA A 171 -18.92 6.62 -35.45
N ALA A 172 -18.48 6.19 -34.26
CA ALA A 172 -17.10 6.34 -33.79
C ALA A 172 -16.63 5.00 -33.21
N GLY A 173 -15.43 4.60 -33.61
CA GLY A 173 -14.85 3.28 -33.37
C GLY A 173 -14.80 2.87 -31.91
N THR A 174 -15.12 1.60 -31.67
CA THR A 174 -15.14 0.95 -30.38
C THR A 174 -13.71 0.79 -29.84
N VAL A 175 -13.35 1.56 -28.81
CA VAL A 175 -12.20 1.24 -27.95
C VAL A 175 -12.65 0.13 -26.99
N PRO A 176 -11.88 -0.96 -26.79
CA PRO A 176 -12.32 -2.04 -25.91
C PRO A 176 -12.31 -1.56 -24.46
N ALA A 177 -13.50 -1.55 -23.85
CA ALA A 177 -13.66 -1.28 -22.43
C ALA A 177 -13.04 -2.42 -21.61
N ALA A 178 -11.82 -2.22 -21.11
CA ALA A 178 -11.25 -3.07 -20.08
C ALA A 178 -11.97 -2.78 -18.75
N ALA A 179 -13.17 -3.33 -18.58
CA ALA A 179 -13.98 -3.18 -17.39
C ALA A 179 -13.35 -3.96 -16.21
N GLY A 180 -12.41 -3.33 -15.51
CA GLY A 180 -11.95 -3.79 -14.20
C GLY A 180 -13.05 -3.56 -13.15
N LYS A 181 -13.40 -4.58 -12.36
CA LYS A 181 -14.38 -4.44 -11.28
C LYS A 181 -13.82 -3.59 -10.15
N VAL A 182 -14.33 -2.38 -9.97
CA VAL A 182 -13.93 -1.51 -8.87
C VAL A 182 -14.77 -1.77 -7.63
N THR A 183 -14.12 -1.96 -6.48
CA THR A 183 -14.82 -2.03 -5.20
C THR A 183 -14.74 -0.68 -4.52
N LEU A 184 -15.87 0.00 -4.38
CA LEU A 184 -15.97 1.20 -3.56
C LEU A 184 -16.07 0.81 -2.10
N VAL A 185 -15.24 1.41 -1.26
CA VAL A 185 -15.46 1.36 0.19
C VAL A 185 -16.70 2.20 0.47
N ARG A 186 -17.81 1.55 0.86
CA ARG A 186 -19.09 2.22 1.15
C ARG A 186 -18.92 3.20 2.31
N ASP A 187 -19.39 4.44 2.11
CA ASP A 187 -19.58 5.43 3.17
C ASP A 187 -20.91 5.13 3.87
N ASP A 188 -20.83 4.32 4.94
CA ASP A 188 -21.94 4.25 5.90
C ASP A 188 -21.84 5.48 6.80
N GLY A 189 -22.51 6.55 6.37
CA GLY A 189 -22.52 7.85 7.03
C GLY A 189 -23.00 7.76 8.48
N GLY A 190 -22.06 7.91 9.40
CA GLY A 190 -22.31 8.23 10.81
C GLY A 190 -21.38 9.36 11.20
N HIS A 191 -21.88 10.59 11.10
CA HIS A 191 -21.21 11.77 11.66
C HIS A 191 -21.14 11.58 13.18
N GLN A 192 -19.96 11.23 13.69
CA GLN A 192 -19.64 11.33 15.11
C GLN A 192 -18.66 12.47 15.29
N ASP A 193 -19.18 13.58 15.77
CA ASP A 193 -18.41 14.66 16.36
C ASP A 193 -17.63 14.09 17.55
N THR A 194 -16.31 13.98 17.41
CA THR A 194 -15.42 13.94 18.57
C THR A 194 -14.23 14.86 18.35
N SER A 195 -14.41 16.07 18.86
CA SER A 195 -13.37 16.94 19.39
C SER A 195 -12.30 16.15 20.15
N GLY A 196 -11.03 16.53 19.95
CA GLY A 196 -9.95 16.17 20.86
C GLY A 196 -8.77 15.49 20.18
N GLN A 197 -7.84 16.28 19.63
CA GLN A 197 -6.39 16.13 19.80
C GLN A 197 -5.67 17.23 19.00
N GLU A 198 -5.84 18.47 19.43
CA GLU A 198 -5.02 19.63 19.07
C GLU A 198 -4.32 20.19 20.30
N GLU A 199 -3.65 19.34 21.09
CA GLU A 199 -2.76 19.82 22.15
C GLU A 199 -1.48 18.97 22.17
N ASN A 200 -0.53 19.30 21.30
CA ASN A 200 0.89 19.08 21.62
C ASN A 200 1.82 20.02 20.85
N ARG A 201 1.45 21.31 20.78
CA ARG A 201 2.28 22.39 20.23
C ARG A 201 2.72 23.38 21.32
N ALA A 202 3.13 22.88 22.49
CA ALA A 202 3.63 23.72 23.58
C ALA A 202 4.63 23.01 24.51
N HIS A 203 5.61 22.27 23.97
CA HIS A 203 6.73 21.73 24.78
C HIS A 203 8.12 21.90 24.14
N LEU A 204 8.28 22.85 23.21
CA LEU A 204 9.57 23.15 22.57
C LEU A 204 10.22 24.48 23.03
N CYS A 205 9.85 25.01 24.20
CA CYS A 205 10.49 26.21 24.75
C CYS A 205 10.64 26.12 26.27
N ALA A 206 11.48 25.18 26.73
CA ALA A 206 12.08 25.20 28.07
C ALA A 206 13.23 24.20 28.06
N LEU A 207 14.40 24.67 27.62
CA LEU A 207 15.77 24.19 27.91
C LEU A 207 16.72 24.84 26.88
N SER A 208 16.98 26.14 27.07
CA SER A 208 18.17 26.87 26.63
C SER A 208 18.37 28.01 27.61
#